data_AF-K9YVL5-F1
#
_entry.id   AF-K9YVL5-F1
#
_cell.length_a   1.000
_cell.length_b   1.000
_cell.length_c   1.000
_cell.angle_alpha   90.00
_cell.angle_beta   90.00
_cell.angle_gamma   90.00
#
_symmetry.space_group_name_H-M   'P 1'
#
loop_
_entity.id
_entity.type
_entity.pdbx_description
1 polymer ?
#
loop_
_entity_poly.entity_id
_entity_poly.type
_entity_poly.pdbx_seq_one_letter_code
_entity_poly.pdbx_strand_id
1 'polypeptide(L)' 'MTFKTIDLNLVLEQAKAETIAMAESKIDLSDSSIITPLEALANEYPEMAATCNSILLDLISEQTNFWSITDQPKAAIDF' A
#
# COMPACT_ATOMS: atom_id res chain seq x y z
N MET A 1 19.96 1.62 30.10
CA MET A 1 19.52 1.05 28.80
C MET A 1 18.05 1.31 28.68
N THR A 2 17.66 2.24 27.82
CA THR A 2 16.25 2.61 27.61
C THR A 2 15.68 1.61 26.62
N PHE A 3 14.82 0.71 27.07
CA PHE A 3 14.05 -0.13 26.16
C PHE A 3 13.08 0.79 25.41
N LYS A 4 13.34 1.03 24.11
CA LYS A 4 12.31 1.59 23.23
C LYS A 4 11.28 0.49 23.03
N THR A 5 10.16 0.58 23.73
CA THR A 5 8.96 -0.17 23.38
C THR A 5 8.50 0.35 22.03
N ILE A 6 8.73 -0.44 20.98
CA ILE A 6 8.21 -0.15 19.65
C ILE A 6 6.75 -0.54 19.67
N ASP A 7 5.86 0.42 19.45
CA ASP A 7 4.45 0.14 19.24
C ASP A 7 4.27 -0.35 17.80
N LEU A 8 4.26 -1.67 17.63
CA LEU A 8 4.16 -2.32 16.33
C LEU A 8 2.89 -1.88 15.55
N ASN A 9 1.80 -1.54 16.25
CA ASN A 9 0.60 -1.03 15.58
C ASN A 9 0.83 0.38 15.03
N LEU A 10 1.54 1.23 15.76
CA LEU A 10 1.88 2.57 15.28
C LEU A 10 2.75 2.50 14.02
N VAL A 11 3.74 1.61 14.01
CA VAL A 11 4.63 1.44 12.86
C VAL A 11 3.87 0.85 11.66
N LEU A 12 2.94 -0.09 11.90
CA LEU A 12 2.06 -0.64 10.86
C LEU A 12 1.19 0.43 10.20
N GLU A 13 0.49 1.23 11.02
CA GLU A 13 -0.39 2.28 10.53
C GLU A 13 0.37 3.35 9.76
N GLN A 14 1.60 3.66 10.20
CA GLN A 14 2.47 4.58 9.48
C GLN A 14 2.89 4.00 8.12
N ALA A 15 3.39 2.76 8.08
CA ALA A 15 3.77 2.09 6.83
C ALA A 15 2.60 1.97 5.85
N LYS A 16 1.39 1.69 6.37
CA LYS A 16 0.16 1.67 5.58
C LYS A 16 -0.14 3.04 4.98
N ALA A 17 -0.10 4.11 5.78
CA ALA A 17 -0.38 5.47 5.30
C ALA A 17 0.63 5.92 4.22
N GLU A 18 1.91 5.60 4.39
CA GLU A 18 2.94 5.90 3.40
C GLU A 18 2.74 5.11 2.11
N THR A 19 2.34 3.84 2.21
CA THR A 19 2.02 2.99 1.04
C THR A 19 0.79 3.52 0.28
N ILE A 20 -0.23 3.99 0.98
CA ILE A 20 -1.40 4.65 0.36
C ILE A 20 -0.97 5.93 -0.38
N ALA A 21 -0.12 6.76 0.23
CA ALA A 21 0.37 7.98 -0.41
C ALA A 21 1.18 7.69 -1.69
N MET A 22 1.90 6.56 -1.75
CA MET A 22 2.55 6.09 -2.97
C MET A 22 1.52 5.75 -4.06
N ALA A 23 0.45 5.01 -3.69
CA ALA A 23 -0.63 4.68 -4.60
C ALA A 23 -1.32 5.94 -5.17
N GLU A 24 -1.61 6.91 -4.31
CA GLU A 24 -2.18 8.22 -4.68
C GLU A 24 -1.25 9.02 -5.60
N SER A 25 0.06 8.86 -5.44
CA SER A 25 1.11 9.47 -6.28
C SER A 25 1.31 8.75 -7.62
N LYS A 26 0.41 7.81 -7.97
CA LYS A 26 0.45 6.98 -9.19
C LYS A 26 1.65 6.03 -9.25
N ILE A 27 2.20 5.66 -8.11
CA ILE A 27 3.18 4.58 -8.03
C ILE A 27 2.42 3.26 -8.09
N ASP A 28 2.78 2.39 -9.01
CA ASP A 28 2.24 1.05 -9.11
C ASP A 28 2.75 0.20 -7.93
N LEU A 29 1.84 -0.16 -7.02
CA LEU A 29 2.19 -0.97 -5.86
C LEU A 29 2.47 -2.44 -6.22
N SER A 30 2.11 -2.87 -7.43
CA SER A 30 2.41 -4.23 -7.92
C SER A 30 3.79 -4.34 -8.59
N ASP A 31 4.48 -3.21 -8.79
CA ASP A 31 5.83 -3.20 -9.36
C ASP A 31 6.85 -3.79 -8.36
N SER A 32 7.30 -5.00 -8.65
CA SER A 32 8.34 -5.70 -7.89
C SER A 32 9.70 -4.97 -7.79
N SER A 33 9.90 -3.91 -8.57
CA SER A 33 11.10 -3.07 -8.52
C SER A 33 11.04 -2.03 -7.40
N ILE A 34 9.86 -1.83 -6.81
CA ILE A 34 9.59 -0.82 -5.79
C ILE A 34 9.37 -1.55 -4.47
N ILE A 35 10.19 -1.22 -3.48
CA ILE A 35 9.99 -1.73 -2.12
C ILE A 35 9.02 -0.77 -1.42
N THR A 36 7.83 -1.26 -1.10
CA THR A 36 6.85 -0.48 -0.34
C THR A 36 7.22 -0.40 1.14
N PRO A 37 6.76 0.64 1.87
CA PRO A 37 6.93 0.71 3.32
C PRO A 37 6.38 -0.52 4.05
N LEU A 38 5.29 -1.13 3.57
CA LEU A 38 4.76 -2.38 4.12
C LEU A 38 5.68 -3.58 3.89
N GLU A 39 6.34 -3.69 2.72
CA GLU A 39 7.34 -4.74 2.47
C GLU A 39 8.61 -4.53 3.29
N ALA A 40 9.06 -3.29 3.42
CA ALA A 40 10.19 -2.95 4.28
C ALA A 40 9.89 -3.35 5.74
N LEU A 41 8.67 -3.07 6.22
CA LEU A 41 8.22 -3.44 7.55
C LEU A 41 8.12 -4.95 7.73
N ALA A 42 7.59 -5.67 6.74
CA ALA A 42 7.52 -7.13 6.75
C ALA A 42 8.90 -7.79 6.83
N ASN A 43 9.91 -7.18 6.20
CA ASN A 43 11.28 -7.64 6.23
C ASN A 43 11.98 -7.30 7.57
N GLU A 44 11.62 -6.19 8.21
CA GLU A 44 12.17 -5.78 9.52
C GLU A 44 11.52 -6.54 10.70
N TYR A 45 10.22 -6.83 10.61
CA TYR A 45 9.43 -7.55 11.62
C TYR A 45 8.71 -8.75 11.00
N PRO A 46 9.37 -9.92 10.91
CA PRO A 46 8.80 -11.13 10.29
C PRO A 46 7.47 -11.58 10.91
N GLU A 47 7.24 -11.29 12.20
CA GLU A 47 5.99 -11.56 12.90
C GLU A 47 4.80 -10.77 12.35
N MET A 48 5.05 -9.64 11.68
CA MET A 48 4.04 -8.79 11.03
C MET A 48 3.94 -9.03 9.53
N ALA A 49 4.83 -9.84 8.95
CA ALA A 49 4.90 -10.02 7.49
C ALA A 49 3.57 -10.49 6.90
N ALA A 50 2.87 -11.41 7.55
CA ALA A 50 1.56 -11.88 7.09
C ALA A 50 0.53 -10.73 7.06
N THR A 51 0.49 -9.90 8.09
CA THR A 51 -0.39 -8.73 8.17
C THR A 51 -0.04 -7.70 7.11
N CYS A 52 1.24 -7.36 6.97
CA CYS A 52 1.71 -6.39 5.98
C CYS A 52 1.39 -6.83 4.55
N ASN A 53 1.62 -8.11 4.24
CA ASN A 53 1.33 -8.69 2.92
C ASN A 53 -0.17 -8.67 2.63
N SER A 54 -1.02 -8.98 3.62
CA SER A 54 -2.48 -8.91 3.44
C SER A 54 -2.94 -7.49 3.11
N ILE A 55 -2.46 -6.49 3.87
CA ILE A 55 -2.80 -5.09 3.65
C ILE A 55 -2.31 -4.63 2.27
N LEU A 56 -1.11 -5.01 1.87
CA LEU A 56 -0.56 -4.63 0.58
C LEU A 56 -1.36 -5.22 -0.59
N LEU A 57 -1.80 -6.49 -0.49
CA LEU A 57 -2.66 -7.11 -1.49
C LEU A 57 -4.03 -6.43 -1.61
N ASP A 58 -4.61 -6.03 -0.48
CA ASP A 58 -5.86 -5.26 -0.46
C ASP A 58 -5.66 -3.90 -1.15
N LEU A 59 -4.57 -3.18 -0.86
CA LEU A 59 -4.24 -1.90 -1.49
C LEU A 59 -3.98 -2.03 -3.00
N ILE A 60 -3.27 -3.07 -3.44
CA ILE A 60 -3.07 -3.35 -4.87
C ILE A 60 -4.40 -3.61 -5.57
N SER A 61 -5.29 -4.38 -4.91
CA SER A 61 -6.63 -4.67 -5.44
C SER A 61 -7.48 -3.40 -5.54
N GLU A 62 -7.43 -2.53 -4.53
CA GLU A 62 -8.10 -1.23 -4.52
C GLU A 62 -7.55 -0.30 -5.61
N GLN A 63 -6.23 -0.20 -5.76
CA GLN A 63 -5.57 0.59 -6.81
C GLN A 63 -5.99 0.12 -8.21
N THR A 64 -5.97 -1.19 -8.44
CA THR A 64 -6.38 -1.81 -9.71
C THR A 64 -7.84 -1.49 -10.02
N ASN A 65 -8.73 -1.60 -9.03
CA ASN A 65 -10.15 -1.26 -9.19
C ASN A 65 -10.33 0.23 -9.47
N PHE A 66 -9.63 1.11 -8.75
CA PHE A 66 -9.72 2.56 -8.92
C PHE A 66 -9.26 2.98 -10.33
N TRP A 67 -8.12 2.48 -10.80
CA TRP A 67 -7.60 2.79 -12.13
C TRP A 67 -8.48 2.23 -13.24
N SER A 68 -9.01 1.02 -13.06
CA SER A 68 -9.96 0.40 -14.01
C SER A 68 -11.25 1.21 -14.19
N ILE A 69 -11.68 1.94 -13.16
CA ILE A 69 -12.87 2.80 -13.22
C ILE A 69 -12.54 4.17 -13.85
N THR A 70 -11.34 4.70 -13.65
CA THR A 70 -10.93 6.01 -14.20
C THR A 70 -10.47 5.97 -15.67
N ASP A 71 -10.16 4.78 -16.21
CA ASP A 71 -9.80 4.58 -17.61
C ASP A 71 -11.01 4.37 -18.55
N GLN A 72 -12.26 4.50 -18.05
CA GLN A 72 -13.40 4.57 -18.97
C GLN A 72 -13.40 5.93 -19.68
N PRO A 73 -13.26 5.98 -21.02
CA PRO A 73 -13.53 7.22 -21.73
C PRO A 73 -14.98 7.62 -21.43
N LYS A 74 -15.22 8.91 -21.17
CA LYS A 74 -16.55 9.51 -21.31
C LYS A 74 -17.05 9.15 -22.72
N ALA A 75 -17.75 8.04 -22.86
CA ALA A 75 -18.50 7.73 -24.07
C ALA A 75 -19.43 8.91 -24.28
N ALA A 76 -19.31 9.50 -25.47
CA ALA A 76 -19.95 10.73 -25.88
C ALA A 76 -21.42 10.75 -25.46
N ILE A 77 -21.80 11.80 -24.75
CA ILE A 77 -23.18 12.29 -24.84
C ILE A 77 -23.27 12.90 -26.24
N ASP A 78 -23.72 12.10 -27.21
CA ASP A 78 -24.19 12.62 -28.49
C ASP A 78 -25.54 13.31 -28.22
N PHE A 79 -25.65 14.56 -28.67
CA PHE A 79 -26.78 15.46 -28.46
C PHE A 79 -28.02 15.05 -29.25
#